data_AF-A0A1E7G839-F1
#
_entry.id   AF-A0A1E7G839-F1
#
_cell.length_a   1.000
_cell.length_b   1.000
_cell.length_c   1.000
_cell.angle_alpha   90.00
_cell.angle_beta   90.00
_cell.angle_gamma   90.00
#
_symmetry.space_group_name_H-M   'P 1'
#
loop_
_entity.id
_entity.type
_entity.pdbx_description
1 polymer ?
#
loop_
_entity_poly.entity_id
_entity_poly.type
_entity_poly.pdbx_seq_one_letter_code
_entity_poly.pdbx_strand_id
1 'polypeptide(L)'
;MKNKGKLYSIALAALLLFFLIFGSSVALAGTETRLTHGERLTYSTAIYGTNVFWTETTANGVHAYDLATGKRTAINGNYAVEKINAYGNKVVWTGDDGEAVYMYDSSTGNETKIASGRSLPDIYGNYIVYTNAYNDDHRYDGVYLYDLNSHKETKIANAYSSPAIYDTKVLWSQANSNNSYDTREYNISTNQTSTIATTSSVSELDTYGNVTVWIESGNVYMYDSASHKKTQVTRERRKSTELLDL
;
A
#
# COMPACT_ATOMS: atom_id res chain seq x y z
N MET A 1 -48.80 -49.97 38.86
CA MET A 1 -49.44 -49.23 37.73
C MET A 1 -49.45 -47.76 38.13
N LYS A 2 -48.87 -46.76 37.43
CA LYS A 2 -48.26 -46.60 36.11
C LYS A 2 -47.11 -45.60 36.27
N ASN A 3 -46.03 -45.86 35.55
CA ASN A 3 -44.87 -45.00 35.34
C ASN A 3 -45.26 -43.79 34.47
N LYS A 4 -44.83 -42.57 34.83
CA LYS A 4 -44.76 -41.41 33.91
C LYS A 4 -43.52 -40.58 34.26
N GLY A 5 -42.45 -40.83 33.52
CA GLY A 5 -41.31 -39.92 33.45
C GLY A 5 -41.50 -38.81 32.42
N LYS A 6 -40.39 -38.06 32.24
CA LYS A 6 -40.08 -36.94 31.32
C LYS A 6 -40.28 -35.55 31.97
N LEU A 7 -39.25 -34.75 32.24
CA LEU A 7 -38.08 -34.20 31.49
C LEU A 7 -38.30 -32.69 31.29
N TYR A 8 -37.61 -31.88 32.08
CA TYR A 8 -37.23 -30.48 31.83
C TYR A 8 -35.92 -30.26 32.61
N SER A 9 -34.72 -30.64 32.18
CA SER A 9 -33.98 -30.45 30.93
C SER A 9 -33.80 -28.99 30.51
N ILE A 10 -32.82 -28.33 31.13
CA ILE A 10 -31.77 -27.52 30.46
C ILE A 10 -32.29 -26.36 29.57
N ALA A 11 -33.28 -25.59 30.03
CA ALA A 11 -33.68 -24.37 29.32
C ALA A 11 -33.41 -23.06 30.10
N LEU A 12 -32.85 -23.13 31.32
CA LEU A 12 -32.67 -21.95 32.19
C LEU A 12 -31.23 -21.75 32.69
N ALA A 13 -30.24 -22.25 31.95
CA ALA A 13 -28.82 -21.93 32.15
C ALA A 13 -28.15 -21.40 30.87
N ALA A 14 -28.93 -21.15 29.80
CA ALA A 14 -28.43 -20.64 28.53
C ALA A 14 -28.68 -19.13 28.31
N LEU A 15 -29.22 -18.42 29.30
CA LEU A 15 -29.56 -16.98 29.18
C LEU A 15 -28.66 -16.05 30.02
N LEU A 16 -27.57 -16.57 30.58
CA LEU A 16 -26.55 -15.79 31.30
C LEU A 16 -25.12 -16.03 30.79
N LEU A 17 -24.99 -16.65 29.61
CA LEU A 17 -23.71 -16.86 28.91
C LEU A 17 -23.76 -16.39 27.45
N PHE A 18 -24.54 -15.34 27.17
CA PHE A 18 -24.63 -14.72 25.84
C PHE A 18 -24.30 -13.22 25.83
N PHE A 19 -23.51 -12.76 26.81
CA PHE A 19 -22.95 -11.40 26.88
C PHE A 19 -21.48 -11.36 27.32
N LEU A 20 -20.68 -12.36 26.88
CA LEU A 20 -19.23 -12.39 27.13
C LEU A 20 -18.43 -12.76 25.87
N ILE A 21 -18.93 -12.37 24.69
CA ILE A 21 -18.14 -12.32 23.45
C ILE A 21 -18.34 -10.96 22.76
N PHE A 22 -18.40 -9.88 23.54
CA PHE A 22 -17.74 -8.67 23.08
C PHE A 22 -16.35 -8.74 23.67
N GLY A 23 -15.46 -9.44 22.95
CA GLY A 23 -14.04 -9.18 23.09
C GLY A 23 -13.84 -7.73 22.69
N SER A 24 -14.00 -6.79 23.63
CA SER A 24 -13.23 -5.57 23.59
C SER A 24 -11.79 -6.06 23.60
N SER A 25 -11.17 -6.16 22.42
CA SER A 25 -9.73 -6.26 22.35
C SER A 25 -9.24 -5.00 23.03
N VAL A 26 -8.88 -5.12 24.30
CA VAL A 26 -8.01 -4.15 24.93
C VAL A 26 -6.73 -4.33 24.13
N ALA A 27 -6.53 -3.47 23.13
CA ALA A 27 -5.27 -3.40 22.43
C ALA A 27 -4.23 -3.15 23.53
N LEU A 28 -3.37 -4.15 23.77
CA LEU A 28 -2.24 -3.97 24.66
C LEU A 28 -1.49 -2.76 24.10
N ALA A 29 -1.34 -1.69 24.90
CA ALA A 29 -0.54 -0.55 24.47
C ALA A 29 0.86 -1.09 24.15
N GLY A 30 1.21 -1.11 22.87
CA GLY A 30 2.51 -1.57 22.43
C GLY A 30 3.59 -0.67 23.02
N THR A 31 4.78 -1.22 23.26
CA THR A 31 5.95 -0.39 23.57
C THR A 31 6.30 0.43 22.34
N GLU A 32 6.34 1.75 22.47
CA GLU A 32 6.84 2.63 21.42
C GLU A 32 8.38 2.60 21.42
N THR A 33 8.97 2.13 20.32
CA THR A 33 10.42 2.17 20.11
C THR A 33 10.76 3.30 19.16
N ARG A 34 11.40 4.34 19.67
CA ARG A 34 11.93 5.43 18.86
C ARG A 34 13.20 4.98 18.13
N LEU A 35 13.13 4.89 16.80
CA LEU A 35 14.26 4.43 15.97
C LEU A 35 15.29 5.54 15.71
N THR A 36 14.85 6.80 15.60
CA THR A 36 15.70 7.93 15.22
C THR A 36 15.80 8.95 16.36
N HIS A 37 17.02 9.29 16.78
CA HIS A 37 17.28 10.25 17.86
C HIS A 37 17.89 11.54 17.30
N GLY A 38 17.21 12.67 17.49
CA GLY A 38 17.73 13.98 17.06
C GLY A 38 17.76 14.20 15.54
N GLU A 39 17.09 13.35 14.76
CA GLU A 39 16.97 13.52 13.31
C GLU A 39 15.95 14.58 12.92
N ARG A 40 16.15 15.12 11.73
CA ARG A 40 15.27 16.12 11.10
C ARG A 40 14.00 15.43 10.57
N LEU A 41 13.02 16.20 10.11
CA LEU A 41 11.70 15.68 9.73
C LEU A 41 11.83 14.52 8.72
N THR A 42 11.37 13.34 9.11
CA THR A 42 11.22 12.19 8.22
C THR A 42 10.18 12.51 7.16
N TYR A 43 10.52 12.32 5.88
CA TYR A 43 9.63 12.64 4.76
C TYR A 43 8.86 11.43 4.25
N SER A 44 9.55 10.30 4.06
CA SER A 44 8.95 9.03 3.63
C SER A 44 9.51 7.87 4.44
N THR A 45 8.70 6.85 4.67
CA THR A 45 9.09 5.61 5.37
C THR A 45 8.55 4.40 4.62
N ALA A 46 9.32 3.32 4.59
CA ALA A 46 8.86 2.02 4.13
C ALA A 46 9.31 0.93 5.11
N ILE A 47 8.50 -0.11 5.29
CA ILE A 47 8.77 -1.19 6.24
C ILE A 47 8.39 -2.53 5.63
N TYR A 48 9.28 -3.51 5.78
CA TYR A 48 8.97 -4.91 5.50
C TYR A 48 9.67 -5.82 6.51
N GLY A 49 8.90 -6.64 7.23
CA GLY A 49 9.43 -7.49 8.29
C GLY A 49 10.18 -6.66 9.34
N THR A 50 11.48 -6.92 9.51
CA THR A 50 12.34 -6.18 10.44
C THR A 50 13.08 -5.00 9.79
N ASN A 51 13.00 -4.85 8.46
CA ASN A 51 13.68 -3.78 7.75
C ASN A 51 12.82 -2.52 7.72
N VAL A 52 13.35 -1.43 8.24
CA VAL A 52 12.75 -0.10 8.20
C VAL A 52 13.63 0.80 7.35
N PHE A 53 13.04 1.49 6.40
CA PHE A 53 13.71 2.46 5.54
C PHE A 53 13.04 3.83 5.70
N TRP A 54 13.83 4.90 5.60
CA TRP A 54 13.30 6.26 5.64
C TRP A 54 14.17 7.26 4.89
N THR A 55 13.59 8.43 4.63
CA THR A 55 14.26 9.60 4.05
C THR A 55 14.15 10.81 4.98
N GLU A 56 15.19 11.65 4.99
CA GLU A 56 15.24 12.88 5.79
C GLU A 56 15.16 14.15 4.91
N THR A 57 14.41 15.17 5.37
CA THR A 57 14.04 16.39 4.60
C THR A 57 15.17 17.27 4.05
N THR A 58 16.41 17.16 4.52
CA THR A 58 17.50 18.07 4.09
C THR A 58 18.71 17.38 3.49
N ALA A 59 18.71 16.06 3.46
CA ALA A 59 19.76 15.28 2.82
C ALA A 59 19.19 14.36 1.73
N ASN A 60 17.88 14.08 1.73
CA ASN A 60 17.21 13.10 0.86
C ASN A 60 17.91 11.72 0.82
N GLY A 61 18.83 11.47 1.78
CA GLY A 61 19.52 10.21 1.97
C GLY A 61 18.54 9.12 2.34
N VAL A 62 18.70 7.95 1.72
CA VAL A 62 17.95 6.77 2.11
C VAL A 62 18.69 6.10 3.27
N HIS A 63 17.96 5.82 4.34
CA HIS A 63 18.49 5.14 5.51
C HIS A 63 17.81 3.78 5.67
N ALA A 64 18.53 2.83 6.25
CA ALA A 64 18.02 1.53 6.62
C ALA A 64 18.27 1.26 8.12
N TYR A 65 17.33 0.56 8.75
CA TYR A 65 17.42 0.10 10.12
C TYR A 65 16.84 -1.30 10.22
N ASP A 66 17.57 -2.20 10.85
CA ASP A 66 17.09 -3.54 11.14
C ASP A 66 16.62 -3.64 12.59
N LEU A 67 15.32 -3.84 12.79
CA LEU A 67 14.67 -3.96 14.09
C LEU A 67 15.17 -5.18 14.89
N ALA A 68 15.65 -6.24 14.24
CA ALA A 68 16.14 -7.43 14.93
C ALA A 68 17.55 -7.22 15.51
N THR A 69 18.41 -6.50 14.79
CA THR A 69 19.81 -6.28 15.20
C THR A 69 20.05 -4.91 15.84
N GLY A 70 19.10 -3.98 15.72
CA GLY A 70 19.25 -2.59 16.13
C GLY A 70 20.26 -1.80 15.30
N LYS A 71 20.63 -2.32 14.12
CA LYS A 71 21.69 -1.74 13.28
C LYS A 71 21.11 -0.72 12.31
N ARG A 72 21.65 0.51 12.37
CA ARG A 72 21.46 1.55 11.35
C ARG A 72 22.51 1.44 10.24
N THR A 73 22.09 1.63 9.01
CA THR A 73 22.95 1.75 7.82
C THR A 73 22.55 3.02 7.06
N ALA A 74 23.51 3.89 6.78
CA ALA A 74 23.33 4.96 5.80
C ALA A 74 23.62 4.39 4.41
N ILE A 75 22.68 4.54 3.48
CA ILE A 75 22.87 4.10 2.10
C ILE A 75 23.58 5.24 1.38
N ASN A 76 24.82 5.00 0.96
CA ASN A 76 25.59 5.96 0.18
C ASN A 76 25.22 5.78 -1.30
N GLY A 77 24.56 6.76 -1.88
CA GLY A 77 24.15 6.72 -3.27
C GLY A 77 23.15 7.83 -3.61
N ASN A 78 22.26 7.55 -4.56
CA ASN A 78 21.33 8.55 -5.09
C ASN A 78 20.24 8.87 -4.07
N TYR A 79 19.90 10.14 -3.97
CA TYR A 79 18.91 10.59 -3.01
C TYR A 79 17.49 10.30 -3.51
N ALA A 80 16.55 10.20 -2.57
CA ALA A 80 15.14 9.98 -2.89
C ALA A 80 14.35 11.29 -2.91
N VAL A 81 13.66 11.58 -4.01
CA VAL A 81 12.84 12.80 -4.18
C VAL A 81 11.33 12.59 -3.92
N GLU A 82 10.89 11.33 -3.89
CA GLU A 82 9.48 10.95 -3.75
C GLU A 82 9.29 9.89 -2.66
N LYS A 83 8.21 9.11 -2.73
CA LYS A 83 7.96 7.97 -1.85
C LYS A 83 9.02 6.88 -2.06
N ILE A 84 9.32 6.19 -0.97
CA ILE A 84 10.10 4.97 -0.98
C ILE A 84 9.17 3.79 -0.70
N ASN A 85 9.42 2.64 -1.32
CA ASN A 85 8.64 1.41 -1.13
C ASN A 85 9.57 0.22 -0.85
N ALA A 86 9.12 -0.75 -0.07
CA ALA A 86 9.99 -1.85 0.39
C ALA A 86 9.32 -3.22 0.33
N TYR A 87 10.11 -4.23 -0.06
CA TYR A 87 9.73 -5.62 0.00
C TYR A 87 10.94 -6.48 0.36
N GLY A 88 10.78 -7.36 1.34
CA GLY A 88 11.87 -8.18 1.84
C GLY A 88 13.01 -7.34 2.40
N ASN A 89 14.18 -7.51 1.78
CA ASN A 89 15.43 -6.84 2.10
C ASN A 89 15.72 -5.64 1.18
N LYS A 90 14.76 -5.26 0.32
CA LYS A 90 14.92 -4.26 -0.73
C LYS A 90 14.06 -3.03 -0.47
N VAL A 91 14.58 -1.87 -0.85
CA VAL A 91 13.86 -0.60 -0.93
C VAL A 91 14.07 0.01 -2.31
N VAL A 92 13.02 0.59 -2.89
CA VAL A 92 13.03 1.26 -4.20
C VAL A 92 12.59 2.72 -4.08
N TRP A 93 13.13 3.58 -4.93
CA TRP A 93 12.82 5.02 -4.95
C TRP A 93 13.13 5.67 -6.30
N THR A 94 12.61 6.88 -6.49
CA THR A 94 13.01 7.78 -7.58
C THR A 94 14.18 8.65 -7.15
N GLY A 95 15.26 8.60 -7.93
CA GLY A 95 16.50 9.33 -7.73
C GLY A 95 16.39 10.84 -7.94
N ASP A 96 17.23 11.60 -7.25
CA ASP A 96 17.38 13.05 -7.39
C ASP A 96 18.18 13.49 -8.61
N ASP A 97 18.89 12.56 -9.25
CA ASP A 97 19.52 12.75 -10.57
C ASP A 97 18.49 13.02 -11.68
N GLY A 98 17.21 12.97 -11.33
CA GLY A 98 16.09 13.36 -12.16
C GLY A 98 15.80 12.25 -13.12
N GLU A 99 14.86 11.36 -12.74
CA GLU A 99 14.23 10.37 -13.62
C GLU A 99 14.84 8.96 -13.64
N ALA A 100 15.42 8.46 -12.55
CA ALA A 100 15.78 7.03 -12.48
C ALA A 100 15.15 6.32 -11.28
N VAL A 101 14.76 5.06 -11.48
CA VAL A 101 14.38 4.15 -10.40
C VAL A 101 15.64 3.47 -9.88
N TYR A 102 15.86 3.61 -8.58
CA TYR A 102 16.93 2.95 -7.85
C TYR A 102 16.38 1.92 -6.89
N MET A 103 17.22 0.94 -6.57
CA MET A 103 16.97 -0.09 -5.57
C MET A 103 18.20 -0.26 -4.70
N TYR A 104 18.00 -0.37 -3.39
CA TYR A 104 19.02 -0.83 -2.45
C TYR A 104 18.63 -2.20 -1.92
N ASP A 105 19.58 -3.13 -1.92
CA ASP A 105 19.41 -4.46 -1.34
C ASP A 105 20.31 -4.59 -0.10
N SER A 106 19.69 -4.65 1.08
CA SER A 106 20.38 -4.74 2.38
C SER A 106 21.12 -6.06 2.62
N SER A 107 20.84 -7.12 1.84
CA SER A 107 21.59 -8.39 1.93
C SER A 107 22.94 -8.31 1.23
N THR A 108 23.04 -7.49 0.18
CA THR A 108 24.28 -7.27 -0.58
C THR A 108 24.98 -5.97 -0.18
N GLY A 109 24.25 -5.02 0.40
CA GLY A 109 24.73 -3.68 0.70
C GLY A 109 24.86 -2.78 -0.53
N ASN A 110 24.28 -3.15 -1.68
CA ASN A 110 24.44 -2.44 -2.94
C ASN A 110 23.20 -1.64 -3.33
N GLU A 111 23.44 -0.44 -3.86
CA GLU A 111 22.48 0.31 -4.67
C GLU A 111 22.62 -0.10 -6.15
N THR A 112 21.50 -0.18 -6.86
CA THR A 112 21.44 -0.50 -8.29
C THR A 112 20.44 0.41 -8.98
N LYS A 113 20.85 1.01 -10.11
CA LYS A 113 19.93 1.70 -11.02
C LYS A 113 19.12 0.64 -11.79
N ILE A 114 17.81 0.61 -11.57
CA ILE A 114 16.89 -0.35 -12.20
C ILE A 114 16.49 0.13 -13.59
N ALA A 115 16.10 1.40 -13.71
CA ALA A 115 15.64 1.95 -14.99
C ALA A 115 15.86 3.47 -15.05
N SER A 116 16.25 3.96 -16.24
CA SER A 116 16.38 5.38 -16.56
C SER A 116 15.11 5.91 -17.24
N GLY A 117 14.80 7.19 -17.06
CA GLY A 117 13.56 7.81 -17.53
C GLY A 117 12.30 7.30 -16.83
N ARG A 118 12.40 6.85 -15.57
CA ARG A 118 11.32 6.21 -14.80
C ARG A 118 11.14 6.85 -13.42
N SER A 119 9.92 6.80 -12.89
CA SER A 119 9.56 7.39 -11.59
C SER A 119 8.47 6.58 -10.87
N LEU A 120 8.20 6.94 -9.61
CA LEU A 120 7.13 6.39 -8.77
C LEU A 120 7.15 4.85 -8.68
N PRO A 121 8.26 4.24 -8.23
CA PRO A 121 8.35 2.79 -8.18
C PRO A 121 7.62 2.18 -6.99
N ASP A 122 7.06 1.00 -7.18
CA ASP A 122 6.58 0.11 -6.12
C ASP A 122 7.13 -1.31 -6.34
N ILE A 123 7.21 -2.12 -5.28
CA ILE A 123 7.92 -3.41 -5.29
C ILE A 123 7.15 -4.51 -4.56
N TYR A 124 7.02 -5.67 -5.20
CA TYR A 124 6.56 -6.90 -4.56
C TYR A 124 7.28 -8.11 -5.12
N GLY A 125 7.83 -8.96 -4.24
CA GLY A 125 8.55 -10.15 -4.67
C GLY A 125 9.79 -9.77 -5.47
N ASN A 126 9.84 -10.26 -6.72
CA ASN A 126 10.89 -9.95 -7.68
C ASN A 126 10.43 -8.92 -8.72
N TYR A 127 9.28 -8.30 -8.54
CA TYR A 127 8.73 -7.35 -9.48
C TYR A 127 8.83 -5.93 -8.94
N ILE A 128 9.24 -5.01 -9.81
CA ILE A 128 9.17 -3.56 -9.58
C ILE A 128 8.23 -3.00 -10.64
N VAL A 129 7.26 -2.19 -10.24
CA VAL A 129 6.41 -1.44 -11.15
C VAL A 129 6.75 0.03 -11.05
N TYR A 130 6.65 0.77 -12.15
CA TYR A 130 6.93 2.20 -12.19
C TYR A 130 6.26 2.83 -13.41
N THR A 131 6.23 4.16 -13.45
CA THR A 131 5.81 4.92 -14.64
C THR A 131 7.00 5.64 -15.28
N ASN A 132 6.79 6.29 -16.42
CA ASN A 132 7.79 7.22 -16.93
C ASN A 132 8.02 8.35 -15.94
N ALA A 133 9.18 8.97 -15.98
CA ALA A 133 9.29 10.29 -15.40
C ALA A 133 8.35 11.27 -16.10
N TYR A 134 7.87 12.24 -15.31
CA TYR A 134 6.96 13.28 -15.78
C TYR A 134 7.61 14.04 -16.95
N ASN A 135 6.90 14.10 -18.08
CA ASN A 135 7.26 14.93 -19.22
C ASN A 135 6.00 15.67 -19.69
N ASP A 136 6.16 16.92 -20.13
CA ASP A 136 5.02 17.79 -20.49
C ASP A 136 4.20 17.29 -21.70
N ASP A 137 4.75 16.40 -22.53
CA ASP A 137 4.13 15.96 -23.79
C ASP A 137 3.22 14.74 -23.61
N HIS A 138 3.33 14.00 -22.49
CA HIS A 138 2.57 12.77 -22.18
C HIS A 138 2.56 11.67 -23.27
N ARG A 139 3.23 11.87 -24.41
CA ARG A 139 3.21 11.00 -25.59
C ARG A 139 3.81 9.63 -25.33
N TYR A 140 4.64 9.53 -24.31
CA TYR A 140 5.36 8.31 -23.99
C TYR A 140 4.79 7.58 -22.79
N ASP A 141 3.78 8.14 -22.11
CA ASP A 141 3.19 7.66 -20.86
C ASP A 141 3.04 6.14 -20.83
N GLY A 142 3.41 5.57 -19.70
CA GLY A 142 3.50 4.14 -19.57
C GLY A 142 3.53 3.69 -18.13
N VAL A 143 2.88 2.56 -17.88
CA VAL A 143 3.10 1.76 -16.68
C VAL A 143 3.93 0.55 -17.10
N TYR A 144 4.97 0.28 -16.34
CA TYR A 144 5.97 -0.74 -16.66
C TYR A 144 6.10 -1.71 -15.50
N LEU A 145 6.37 -2.97 -15.85
CA LEU A 145 6.70 -4.06 -14.95
C LEU A 145 8.12 -4.51 -15.24
N TYR A 146 8.99 -4.48 -14.25
CA TYR A 146 10.36 -4.98 -14.30
C TYR A 146 10.50 -6.23 -13.46
N ASP A 147 11.01 -7.30 -14.06
CA ASP A 147 11.33 -8.54 -13.36
C ASP A 147 12.82 -8.58 -12.99
N LEU A 148 13.11 -8.57 -11.68
CA LEU A 148 14.45 -8.62 -11.12
C LEU A 148 15.19 -9.92 -11.44
N ASN A 149 14.50 -11.03 -11.69
CA ASN A 149 15.14 -12.30 -12.02
C ASN A 149 15.58 -12.36 -13.49
N SER A 150 14.72 -11.88 -14.40
CA SER A 150 14.99 -11.92 -15.83
C SER A 150 15.61 -10.63 -16.39
N HIS A 151 15.68 -9.58 -15.56
CA HIS A 151 16.08 -8.22 -15.93
C HIS A 151 15.28 -7.65 -17.10
N LYS A 152 14.01 -8.05 -17.22
CA LYS A 152 13.14 -7.68 -18.34
C LYS A 152 12.13 -6.62 -17.91
N GLU A 153 12.11 -5.51 -18.64
CA GLU A 153 11.04 -4.50 -18.58
C GLU A 153 9.91 -4.87 -19.57
N THR A 154 8.66 -4.73 -19.14
CA THR A 154 7.46 -4.90 -19.97
C THR A 154 6.54 -3.71 -19.76
N LYS A 155 6.16 -3.00 -20.85
CA LYS A 155 5.13 -1.96 -20.80
C LYS A 155 3.74 -2.62 -20.73
N ILE A 156 2.99 -2.36 -19.67
CA ILE A 156 1.67 -2.98 -19.42
C ILE A 156 0.50 -2.05 -19.73
N ALA A 157 0.72 -0.73 -19.74
CA ALA A 157 -0.31 0.26 -20.07
C ALA A 157 0.29 1.52 -20.70
N ASN A 158 -0.53 2.29 -21.43
CA ASN A 158 -0.23 3.64 -21.88
C ASN A 158 -0.95 4.64 -20.95
N ALA A 159 -0.43 4.80 -19.74
CA ALA A 159 -1.01 5.67 -18.72
C ALA A 159 0.11 6.25 -17.84
N TYR A 160 -0.08 7.48 -17.39
CA TYR A 160 0.72 8.08 -16.33
C TYR A 160 -0.06 8.01 -15.02
N SER A 161 0.53 7.36 -14.03
CA SER A 161 -0.07 7.07 -12.73
C SER A 161 1.01 6.68 -11.75
N SER A 162 0.73 6.72 -10.45
CA SER A 162 1.54 6.01 -9.46
C SER A 162 1.02 4.56 -9.36
N PRO A 163 1.72 3.56 -9.94
CA PRO A 163 1.24 2.18 -9.91
C PRO A 163 1.48 1.56 -8.54
N ALA A 164 0.65 0.57 -8.19
CA ALA A 164 0.81 -0.24 -6.98
C ALA A 164 0.89 -1.73 -7.35
N ILE A 165 1.61 -2.53 -6.57
CA ILE A 165 1.77 -3.97 -6.82
C ILE A 165 1.59 -4.81 -5.54
N TYR A 166 0.82 -5.88 -5.65
CA TYR A 166 0.77 -6.92 -4.64
C TYR A 166 0.55 -8.28 -5.29
N ASP A 167 1.39 -9.25 -4.92
CA ASP A 167 1.36 -10.59 -5.51
C ASP A 167 1.48 -10.54 -7.04
N THR A 168 0.44 -10.95 -7.75
CA THR A 168 0.40 -10.93 -9.22
C THR A 168 -0.38 -9.74 -9.78
N LYS A 169 -0.81 -8.79 -8.94
CA LYS A 169 -1.71 -7.69 -9.33
C LYS A 169 -0.94 -6.38 -9.43
N VAL A 170 -1.03 -5.73 -10.58
CA VAL A 170 -0.54 -4.36 -10.79
C VAL A 170 -1.73 -3.44 -11.01
N LEU A 171 -1.80 -2.35 -10.25
CA LEU A 171 -2.86 -1.36 -10.32
C LEU A 171 -2.38 -0.04 -10.90
N TRP A 172 -3.25 0.62 -11.65
CA TRP A 172 -3.08 2.01 -12.05
C TRP A 172 -4.43 2.69 -12.27
N SER A 173 -4.43 4.02 -12.24
CA SER A 173 -5.55 4.85 -12.66
C SER A 173 -5.30 5.41 -14.06
N GLN A 174 -6.34 5.50 -14.88
CA GLN A 174 -6.27 6.20 -16.16
C GLN A 174 -7.56 6.96 -16.46
N ALA A 175 -7.45 8.10 -17.11
CA ALA A 175 -8.62 8.80 -17.62
C ALA A 175 -9.36 7.95 -18.66
N ASN A 176 -10.68 8.07 -18.69
CA ASN A 176 -11.55 7.46 -19.69
C ASN A 176 -12.31 8.55 -20.47
N SER A 177 -13.07 8.14 -21.49
CA SER A 177 -13.75 9.05 -22.41
C SER A 177 -14.89 9.89 -21.79
N ASN A 178 -15.28 9.61 -20.54
CA ASN A 178 -16.45 10.19 -19.90
C ASN A 178 -16.08 11.20 -18.80
N ASN A 179 -14.89 11.82 -18.87
CA ASN A 179 -14.34 12.67 -17.81
C ASN A 179 -14.32 11.96 -16.44
N SER A 180 -14.01 10.67 -16.45
CA SER A 180 -13.85 9.86 -15.25
C SER A 180 -12.55 9.06 -15.32
N TYR A 181 -12.18 8.43 -14.22
CA TYR A 181 -10.97 7.65 -14.09
C TYR A 181 -11.33 6.19 -13.86
N ASP A 182 -10.74 5.31 -14.65
CA ASP A 182 -10.81 3.86 -14.44
C ASP A 182 -9.63 3.45 -13.55
N THR A 183 -9.94 2.70 -12.50
CA THR A 183 -8.94 1.90 -11.78
C THR A 183 -8.81 0.57 -12.50
N ARG A 184 -7.63 0.33 -13.06
CA ARG A 184 -7.29 -0.87 -13.82
C ARG A 184 -6.46 -1.81 -12.97
N GLU A 185 -6.65 -3.10 -13.21
CA GLU A 185 -5.82 -4.17 -12.66
C GLU A 185 -5.25 -5.02 -13.80
N TYR A 186 -3.95 -5.26 -13.78
CA TYR A 186 -3.26 -6.22 -14.63
C TYR A 186 -2.79 -7.41 -13.78
N ASN A 187 -3.12 -8.61 -14.24
CA ASN A 187 -2.64 -9.84 -13.63
C ASN A 187 -1.40 -10.36 -14.37
N ILE A 188 -0.26 -10.37 -13.67
CA ILE A 188 1.05 -10.77 -14.18
C ILE A 188 1.03 -12.24 -14.67
N SER A 189 0.32 -13.13 -13.98
CA SER A 189 0.28 -14.56 -14.33
C SER A 189 -0.56 -14.85 -15.56
N THR A 190 -1.64 -14.11 -15.78
CA THR A 190 -2.56 -14.35 -16.91
C THR A 190 -2.35 -13.39 -18.08
N ASN A 191 -1.58 -12.32 -17.88
CA ASN A 191 -1.43 -11.20 -18.82
C ASN A 191 -2.77 -10.52 -19.17
N GLN A 192 -3.74 -10.54 -18.24
CA GLN A 192 -5.06 -9.96 -18.47
C GLN A 192 -5.22 -8.65 -17.71
N THR A 193 -5.90 -7.70 -18.35
CA THR A 193 -6.26 -6.41 -17.75
C THR A 193 -7.77 -6.33 -17.55
N SER A 194 -8.21 -5.78 -16.42
CA SER A 194 -9.61 -5.51 -16.11
C SER A 194 -9.80 -4.12 -15.51
N THR A 195 -11.04 -3.62 -15.50
CA THR A 195 -11.42 -2.42 -14.73
C THR A 195 -12.12 -2.87 -13.46
N ILE A 196 -11.67 -2.39 -12.29
CA ILE A 196 -12.28 -2.75 -11.00
C ILE A 196 -13.18 -1.64 -10.45
N ALA A 197 -12.97 -0.38 -10.86
CA ALA A 197 -13.80 0.75 -10.48
C ALA A 197 -13.70 1.88 -11.52
N THR A 198 -14.76 2.67 -11.64
CA THR A 198 -14.76 3.94 -12.40
C THR A 198 -15.29 5.04 -11.50
N THR A 199 -14.53 6.13 -11.34
CA THR A 199 -14.81 7.22 -10.38
C THR A 199 -14.49 8.59 -10.99
N SER A 200 -14.92 9.67 -10.36
CA SER A 200 -14.62 11.04 -10.84
C SER A 200 -13.18 11.47 -10.56
N SER A 201 -12.51 10.85 -9.59
CA SER A 201 -11.12 11.10 -9.21
C SER A 201 -10.54 9.86 -8.53
N VAL A 202 -9.25 9.65 -8.73
CA VAL A 202 -8.47 8.59 -8.07
C VAL A 202 -7.09 9.15 -7.74
N SER A 203 -6.66 8.99 -6.50
CA SER A 203 -5.28 9.19 -6.08
C SER A 203 -4.93 8.19 -4.97
N GLU A 204 -3.64 8.04 -4.67
CA GLU A 204 -3.17 7.20 -3.56
C GLU A 204 -3.68 5.75 -3.65
N LEU A 205 -3.53 5.13 -4.83
CA LEU A 205 -3.84 3.72 -5.04
C LEU A 205 -2.85 2.85 -4.25
N ASP A 206 -3.36 1.86 -3.54
CA ASP A 206 -2.55 0.84 -2.86
C ASP A 206 -3.34 -0.48 -2.78
N THR A 207 -2.65 -1.61 -2.60
CA THR A 207 -3.25 -2.94 -2.57
C THR A 207 -2.54 -3.90 -1.64
N TYR A 208 -3.34 -4.67 -0.90
CA TYR A 208 -2.86 -5.76 -0.05
C TYR A 208 -3.85 -6.92 -0.07
N GLY A 209 -3.40 -8.08 -0.56
CA GLY A 209 -4.24 -9.27 -0.67
C GLY A 209 -5.39 -9.08 -1.66
N ASN A 210 -6.61 -9.23 -1.15
CA ASN A 210 -7.85 -9.00 -1.89
C ASN A 210 -8.33 -7.54 -1.83
N VAL A 211 -7.67 -6.68 -1.07
CA VAL A 211 -8.12 -5.33 -0.79
C VAL A 211 -7.34 -4.31 -1.61
N THR A 212 -8.05 -3.46 -2.33
CA THR A 212 -7.52 -2.27 -3.00
C THR A 212 -8.09 -1.03 -2.33
N VAL A 213 -7.26 -0.03 -2.06
CA VAL A 213 -7.68 1.25 -1.48
C VAL A 213 -7.30 2.41 -2.40
N TRP A 214 -8.08 3.48 -2.34
CA TRP A 214 -7.79 4.73 -3.03
C TRP A 214 -8.49 5.90 -2.36
N ILE A 215 -8.05 7.10 -2.70
CA ILE A 215 -8.76 8.35 -2.39
C ILE A 215 -9.60 8.76 -3.61
N GLU A 216 -10.88 9.03 -3.36
CA GLU A 216 -11.83 9.55 -4.33
C GLU A 216 -12.58 10.73 -3.69
N SER A 217 -12.48 11.91 -4.31
CA SER A 217 -13.10 13.15 -3.82
C SER A 217 -12.80 13.42 -2.33
N GLY A 218 -11.55 13.19 -1.91
CA GLY A 218 -11.08 13.39 -0.53
C GLY A 218 -11.52 12.32 0.48
N ASN A 219 -12.21 11.26 0.05
CA ASN A 219 -12.62 10.15 0.89
C ASN A 219 -11.81 8.89 0.58
N VAL A 220 -11.48 8.12 1.61
CA VAL A 220 -10.82 6.82 1.44
C VAL A 220 -11.87 5.78 1.13
N TYR A 221 -11.67 5.07 0.03
CA TYR A 221 -12.46 3.92 -0.37
C TYR A 221 -11.63 2.65 -0.34
N MET A 222 -12.33 1.54 -0.18
CA MET A 222 -11.79 0.20 -0.20
C MET A 222 -12.64 -0.64 -1.16
N TYR A 223 -12.01 -1.45 -1.99
CA TYR A 223 -12.62 -2.49 -2.79
C TYR A 223 -12.06 -3.85 -2.36
N ASP A 224 -12.97 -4.75 -1.99
CA ASP A 224 -12.64 -6.14 -1.76
C ASP A 224 -12.95 -6.95 -3.02
N SER A 225 -11.89 -7.44 -3.67
CA SER A 225 -11.97 -8.26 -4.88
C SER A 225 -12.56 -9.66 -4.66
N ALA A 226 -12.53 -10.19 -3.43
CA ALA A 226 -13.13 -11.49 -3.10
C ALA A 226 -14.67 -11.39 -2.97
N SER A 227 -15.17 -10.27 -2.43
CA SER A 227 -16.61 -10.02 -2.29
C SER A 227 -17.19 -9.09 -3.34
N HIS A 228 -16.38 -8.58 -4.26
CA HIS A 228 -16.73 -7.56 -5.25
C HIS A 228 -17.41 -6.32 -4.65
N LYS A 229 -16.99 -5.92 -3.45
CA LYS A 229 -17.64 -4.87 -2.68
C LYS A 229 -16.77 -3.63 -2.52
N LYS A 230 -17.27 -2.49 -3.01
CA LYS A 230 -16.74 -1.16 -2.70
C LYS A 230 -17.35 -0.62 -1.40
N THR A 231 -16.52 -0.08 -0.51
CA THR A 231 -16.90 0.49 0.78
C THR A 231 -16.15 1.81 1.00
N GLN A 232 -16.86 2.88 1.36
CA GLN A 232 -16.24 4.10 1.83
C GLN A 232 -15.76 3.89 3.28
N VAL A 233 -14.46 4.07 3.53
CA VAL A 233 -13.83 3.88 4.84
C VAL A 233 -14.00 5.14 5.70
N THR A 234 -13.79 6.32 5.12
CA THR A 234 -14.01 7.59 5.82
C THR A 234 -15.50 7.92 5.81
N ARG A 235 -16.13 7.97 6.99
CA ARG A 235 -17.48 8.52 7.11
C ARG A 235 -17.34 10.03 7.27
N GLU A 236 -18.11 10.81 6.50
CA GLU A 236 -18.33 12.21 6.87
C GLU A 236 -18.78 12.25 8.34
N ARG A 237 -18.16 13.10 9.15
CA ARG A 237 -18.76 13.48 10.43
C ARG A 237 -20.12 14.08 10.07
N ARG A 238 -21.21 13.32 10.26
CA ARG A 238 -22.52 13.94 10.41
C ARG A 238 -22.33 14.99 11.48
N LYS A 239 -22.53 16.26 11.14
CA LYS A 239 -22.74 17.30 12.15
C LYS A 239 -23.86 16.76 13.03
N SER A 240 -23.54 16.37 14.25
CA SER A 240 -24.54 16.17 15.27
C SER A 240 -25.18 17.53 15.49
N THR A 241 -26.30 17.80 14.84
CA THR A 241 -27.30 18.71 15.40
C THR A 241 -27.89 18.01 16.61
N GLU A 242 -27.13 17.98 17.70
CA GLU A 242 -27.73 17.82 19.03
C GLU A 242 -28.41 19.13 19.38
N LEU A 243 -29.73 19.08 19.21
CA LEU A 243 -30.76 19.71 20.02
C LEU A 243 -30.23 20.58 21.17
N LEU A 244 -30.27 21.89 20.97
CA LEU A 244 -30.57 22.85 22.03
C LEU A 244 -31.84 23.56 21.60
N ASP A 245 -32.98 22.95 21.91
CA ASP A 245 -34.22 23.68 22.14
C ASP A 245 -34.90 23.05 23.35
N LEU A 246 -34.75 23.79 24.46
CA LEU A 246 -35.59 23.93 25.66
C LEU A 246 -36.08 22.68 26.41
#